data_AF-A0A8B9YEI2-F1
#
_entry.id   AF-A0A8B9YEI2-F1
#
_cell.length_a   1.000
_cell.length_b   1.000
_cell.length_c   1.000
_cell.angle_alpha   90.00
_cell.angle_beta   90.00
_cell.angle_gamma   90.00
#
_symmetry.space_group_name_H-M   'P 1'
#
loop_
_entity.id
_entity.type
_entity.pdbx_description
1 polymer ?
#
loop_
_entity_poly.entity_id
_entity_poly.type
_entity_poly.pdbx_seq_one_letter_code
_entity_poly.pdbx_strand_id
1 'polypeptide(L)'
;MYSHSSLLDNQDTVLLCYHLSLLSPLFFFPLAQQNSPKIHEGWWAYKEVVQGSFVPVPSFWGLVNSAWNLCSVGKRQSPVNIETSHMIFDPFLTPLRINTGGRKTNSFHSFPHPES
;
A
#
# COMPACT_ATOMS: atom_id res chain seq x y z
N MET A 1 13.79 -9.52 27.69
CA MET A 1 12.37 -9.12 27.55
C MET A 1 11.87 -9.76 26.27
N TYR A 2 11.21 -10.91 26.42
CA TYR A 2 10.77 -11.72 25.29
C TYR A 2 9.58 -11.04 24.60
N SER A 3 9.74 -10.76 23.30
CA SER A 3 8.62 -10.48 22.39
C SER A 3 7.78 -11.74 22.28
N HIS A 4 6.74 -11.81 23.09
CA HIS A 4 5.69 -12.80 22.98
C HIS A 4 4.63 -12.25 22.02
N SER A 5 4.06 -13.13 21.19
CA SER A 5 2.83 -12.92 20.38
C SER A 5 2.98 -12.44 18.94
N SER A 6 3.75 -13.14 18.10
CA SER A 6 3.47 -13.22 16.65
C SER A 6 4.23 -14.38 16.02
N LEU A 7 3.76 -15.62 16.20
CA LEU A 7 3.94 -16.77 15.28
C LEU A 7 3.47 -18.05 16.02
N LEU A 8 2.18 -18.28 16.05
CA LEU A 8 1.69 -19.65 15.93
C LEU A 8 1.32 -19.79 14.46
N ASP A 9 2.02 -20.67 13.76
CA ASP A 9 1.88 -20.86 12.33
C ASP A 9 0.46 -21.36 12.02
N ASN A 10 -0.14 -20.89 10.92
CA ASN A 10 -1.53 -21.14 10.55
C ASN A 10 -1.82 -22.66 10.43
N GLN A 11 -0.80 -23.43 10.04
CA GLN A 11 -0.85 -24.89 9.93
C GLN A 11 -1.05 -25.60 11.28
N ASP A 12 -0.41 -25.10 12.35
CA ASP A 12 -0.48 -25.68 13.69
C ASP A 12 -1.86 -25.45 14.33
N THR A 13 -2.47 -24.30 14.05
CA THR A 13 -3.80 -23.96 14.58
C THR A 13 -4.88 -24.89 13.99
N VAL A 14 -4.80 -25.19 12.69
CA VAL A 14 -5.74 -26.09 12.01
C VAL A 14 -5.58 -27.53 12.52
N LEU A 15 -4.34 -28.01 12.66
CA LEU A 15 -4.06 -29.36 13.14
C LEU A 15 -4.54 -29.56 14.59
N LEU A 16 -4.34 -28.56 15.47
CA LEU A 16 -4.85 -28.58 16.84
C LEU A 16 -6.37 -28.64 16.92
N CYS A 17 -7.09 -27.92 16.03
CA CYS A 17 -8.55 -27.99 15.95
C CYS A 17 -9.05 -29.39 15.53
N TYR A 18 -8.37 -30.05 14.59
CA TYR A 18 -8.68 -31.45 14.22
C TYR A 18 -8.40 -32.42 15.38
N HIS A 19 -7.31 -32.21 16.11
CA HIS A 19 -6.94 -33.07 17.24
C HIS A 19 -7.89 -32.89 18.44
N LEU A 20 -8.40 -31.67 18.66
CA LEU A 20 -9.37 -31.36 19.72
C LEU A 20 -10.79 -31.82 19.38
N SER A 21 -11.20 -31.78 18.11
CA SER A 21 -12.53 -32.26 17.67
C SER A 21 -12.70 -33.79 17.73
N LEU A 22 -11.62 -34.55 17.65
CA LEU A 22 -11.59 -36.00 17.85
C LEU A 22 -11.79 -36.43 19.33
N LEU A 23 -11.48 -35.55 20.29
CA LEU A 23 -11.53 -35.85 21.72
C LEU A 23 -12.86 -35.44 22.39
N SER A 24 -13.69 -34.60 21.76
CA SER A 24 -15.02 -34.26 22.26
C SER A 24 -15.94 -33.72 21.15
N PRO A 25 -17.06 -34.39 20.82
CA PRO A 25 -17.96 -33.96 19.74
C PRO A 25 -18.86 -32.76 20.11
N LEU A 26 -18.66 -32.12 21.27
CA LEU A 26 -19.50 -31.01 21.74
C LEU A 26 -18.86 -29.61 21.58
N PHE A 27 -17.64 -29.51 21.06
CA PHE A 27 -17.01 -28.21 20.80
C PHE A 27 -17.37 -27.70 19.40
N PHE A 28 -18.43 -26.88 19.33
CA PHE A 28 -18.67 -26.02 18.17
C PHE A 28 -17.59 -24.93 18.12
N PHE A 29 -16.56 -25.13 17.29
CA PHE A 29 -15.67 -24.04 16.91
C PHE A 29 -16.38 -23.17 15.86
N PRO A 30 -16.50 -21.85 16.06
CA PRO A 30 -16.89 -20.98 14.97
C PRO A 30 -15.79 -21.09 13.92
N LEU A 31 -16.11 -21.63 12.75
CA LEU A 31 -15.23 -21.54 11.59
C LEU A 31 -15.05 -20.06 11.33
N ALA A 32 -13.90 -19.51 11.71
CA ALA A 32 -13.51 -18.18 11.29
C ALA A 32 -13.55 -18.20 9.76
N GLN A 33 -14.59 -17.58 9.17
CA GLN A 33 -14.62 -17.36 7.75
C GLN A 33 -13.41 -16.48 7.45
N GLN A 34 -12.36 -17.10 6.91
CA GLN A 34 -11.23 -16.39 6.34
C GLN A 34 -11.75 -15.75 5.05
N ASN A 35 -12.53 -14.69 5.24
CA ASN A 35 -12.96 -13.83 4.16
C ASN A 35 -11.69 -13.14 3.70
N SER A 36 -11.07 -13.68 2.66
CA SER A 36 -9.89 -13.09 2.05
C SER A 36 -10.23 -11.63 1.77
N PRO A 37 -9.57 -10.65 2.42
CA PRO A 37 -9.81 -9.26 2.11
C PRO A 37 -9.53 -9.11 0.62
N LYS A 38 -10.54 -8.72 -0.15
CA LYS A 38 -10.43 -8.47 -1.59
C LYS A 38 -9.53 -7.25 -1.80
N ILE A 39 -8.22 -7.43 -1.66
CA ILE A 39 -7.19 -6.44 -2.00
C ILE A 39 -6.99 -6.52 -3.52
N HIS A 40 -7.99 -6.09 -4.27
CA HIS A 40 -7.93 -6.08 -5.73
C HIS A 40 -7.79 -4.67 -6.30
N GLU A 41 -8.01 -3.62 -5.49
CA GLU A 41 -8.16 -2.25 -6.03
C GLU A 41 -7.23 -1.20 -5.40
N GLY A 42 -6.32 -1.58 -4.48
CA GLY A 42 -5.58 -0.57 -3.70
C GLY A 42 -4.42 -1.12 -2.90
N TRP A 43 -3.34 -1.52 -3.56
CA TRP A 43 -2.09 -1.90 -2.88
C TRP A 43 -1.31 -0.67 -2.35
N TRP A 44 -1.73 0.53 -2.75
CA TRP A 44 -1.30 1.82 -2.21
C TRP A 44 -2.44 2.83 -2.36
N ALA A 45 -2.48 3.87 -1.51
CA ALA A 45 -3.50 4.92 -1.59
C ALA A 45 -2.93 6.28 -1.18
N TYR A 46 -3.60 7.34 -1.61
CA TYR A 46 -3.34 8.71 -1.13
C TYR A 46 -4.10 9.05 0.15
N LYS A 47 -5.21 8.37 0.44
CA LYS A 47 -6.07 8.59 1.60
C LYS A 47 -6.16 7.31 2.44
N GLU A 48 -6.30 7.49 3.74
CA GLU A 48 -6.58 6.41 4.68
C GLU A 48 -7.91 5.72 4.33
N VAL A 49 -7.91 4.39 4.37
CA VAL A 49 -9.13 3.61 4.17
C VAL A 49 -9.88 3.52 5.49
N VAL A 50 -11.08 4.13 5.51
CA VAL A 50 -12.08 3.86 6.55
C VAL A 50 -12.69 2.49 6.27
N GLN A 51 -12.79 1.64 7.32
CA GLN A 51 -13.34 0.28 7.32
C GLN A 51 -12.33 -0.86 7.00
N GLY A 52 -11.34 -1.02 7.89
CA GLY A 52 -10.78 -2.35 8.20
C GLY A 52 -9.73 -2.92 7.25
N SER A 53 -9.26 -2.17 6.26
CA SER A 53 -8.10 -2.53 5.43
C SER A 53 -7.02 -1.45 5.55
N PHE A 54 -5.83 -1.81 6.03
CA PHE A 54 -4.70 -0.88 6.10
C PHE A 54 -4.06 -0.76 4.71
N VAL A 55 -4.37 0.33 4.00
CA VAL A 55 -3.68 0.67 2.74
C VAL A 55 -2.59 1.70 3.06
N PRO A 56 -1.33 1.44 2.66
CA PRO A 56 -0.23 2.32 3.01
C PRO A 56 -0.37 3.66 2.28
N VAL A 57 -0.44 4.72 3.09
CA VAL A 57 -0.42 6.12 2.64
C VAL A 57 1.01 6.55 2.27
N PRO A 58 1.22 7.69 1.57
CA PRO A 58 2.53 8.07 1.02
C PRO A 58 3.69 8.01 2.02
N SER A 59 3.45 8.38 3.29
CA SER A 59 4.46 8.32 4.36
C SER A 59 5.00 6.92 4.65
N PHE A 60 4.30 5.85 4.25
CA PHE A 60 4.66 4.45 4.53
C PHE A 60 5.12 3.66 3.30
N TRP A 61 5.05 4.22 2.08
CA TRP A 61 5.38 3.48 0.86
C TRP A 61 6.79 2.87 0.89
N GLY A 62 7.77 3.60 1.42
CA GLY A 62 9.14 3.12 1.54
C GLY A 62 9.40 2.11 2.67
N LEU A 63 8.39 1.82 3.50
CA LEU A 63 8.48 0.86 4.61
C LEU A 63 7.75 -0.46 4.33
N VAL A 64 6.77 -0.44 3.43
CA VAL A 64 5.92 -1.62 3.11
C VAL A 64 6.45 -2.47 1.96
N ASN A 65 7.35 -1.93 1.14
CA ASN A 65 7.99 -2.66 0.04
C ASN A 65 9.44 -2.20 -0.13
N SER A 66 10.39 -3.15 -0.12
CA SER A 66 11.81 -2.86 -0.34
C SER A 66 12.09 -2.22 -1.69
N ALA A 67 11.31 -2.54 -2.72
CA ALA A 67 11.43 -1.93 -4.05
C ALA A 67 11.08 -0.43 -4.07
N TRP A 68 10.43 0.09 -3.02
CA TRP A 68 9.97 1.47 -2.91
C TRP A 68 10.72 2.28 -1.85
N ASN A 69 11.86 1.78 -1.36
CA ASN A 69 12.63 2.42 -0.28
C ASN A 69 12.97 3.90 -0.54
N LEU A 70 13.13 4.32 -1.79
CA LEU A 70 13.43 5.71 -2.15
C LEU A 70 12.35 6.69 -1.70
N CYS A 71 11.10 6.23 -1.55
CA CYS A 71 10.01 7.05 -1.02
C CYS A 71 10.27 7.49 0.43
N SER A 72 11.05 6.74 1.21
CA SER A 72 11.38 7.09 2.60
C SER A 72 12.81 7.62 2.76
N VAL A 73 13.80 7.07 2.05
CA VAL A 73 15.21 7.44 2.23
C VAL A 73 15.76 8.40 1.16
N GLY A 74 14.99 8.69 0.11
CA GLY A 74 15.41 9.55 -0.98
C GLY A 74 15.53 11.02 -0.55
N LYS A 75 16.67 11.65 -0.84
CA LYS A 75 16.90 13.08 -0.54
C LYS A 75 16.42 14.05 -1.63
N ARG A 76 15.92 13.50 -2.75
CA ARG A 76 15.50 14.23 -3.95
C ARG A 76 14.15 13.70 -4.45
N GLN A 77 13.17 13.72 -3.56
CA GLN A 77 11.79 13.30 -3.86
C GLN A 77 10.97 14.47 -4.41
N SER A 78 9.94 14.15 -5.19
CA SER A 78 8.93 15.10 -5.66
C SER A 78 7.58 14.83 -4.99
N PRO A 79 6.69 15.83 -4.84
CA PRO A 79 6.85 17.23 -5.26
C PRO A 79 7.80 18.02 -4.35
N VAL A 80 8.37 19.11 -4.88
CA VAL A 80 9.14 20.10 -4.10
C VAL A 80 8.44 21.45 -4.14
N ASN A 81 8.63 22.26 -3.10
CA ASN A 81 8.19 23.65 -3.12
C ASN A 81 9.04 24.44 -4.13
N ILE A 82 8.41 25.18 -5.05
CA ILE A 82 9.11 25.99 -6.05
C ILE A 82 9.05 27.46 -5.60
N GLU A 83 10.13 27.93 -4.99
CA GLU A 83 10.29 29.33 -4.58
C GLU A 83 11.01 30.11 -5.69
N THR A 84 10.27 30.91 -6.44
CA THR A 84 10.80 31.66 -7.60
C THR A 84 11.92 32.63 -7.21
N SER A 85 11.93 33.14 -5.97
CA SER A 85 13.01 33.97 -5.42
C SER A 85 14.36 33.26 -5.32
N HIS A 86 14.37 31.93 -5.24
CA HIS A 86 15.58 31.11 -5.10
C HIS A 86 15.91 30.35 -6.40
N MET A 87 15.17 30.60 -7.48
CA MET A 87 15.42 29.96 -8.77
C MET A 87 16.56 30.66 -9.51
N ILE A 88 17.49 29.87 -10.03
CA ILE A 88 18.59 30.37 -10.86
C ILE A 88 18.15 30.35 -12.32
N PHE A 89 18.30 31.48 -13.01
CA PHE A 89 18.10 31.53 -14.46
C PHE A 89 19.33 30.95 -15.17
N ASP A 90 19.11 29.97 -16.04
CA ASP A 90 20.13 29.40 -16.90
C ASP A 90 19.80 29.70 -18.38
N PRO A 91 20.54 30.60 -19.05
CA PRO A 91 20.29 30.96 -20.45
C PRO A 91 20.66 29.86 -21.44
N PHE A 92 21.35 28.80 -21.02
CA PHE A 92 21.83 27.73 -21.90
C PHE A 92 20.93 26.48 -21.88
N LEU A 93 19.77 26.55 -21.23
CA LEU A 93 18.80 25.46 -21.24
C LEU A 93 18.29 25.18 -22.66
N THR A 94 18.40 23.92 -23.08
CA THR A 94 17.85 23.46 -24.35
C THR A 94 16.34 23.71 -24.39
N PRO A 95 15.80 24.39 -25.43
CA PRO A 95 14.36 24.59 -25.57
C PRO A 95 13.61 23.26 -25.57
N LEU A 96 12.53 23.19 -24.79
CA LEU A 96 11.72 21.98 -24.70
C LEU A 96 11.01 21.72 -26.04
N ARG A 97 11.35 20.60 -26.70
CA ARG A 97 10.66 20.13 -27.91
C ARG A 97 9.56 19.15 -27.51
N ILE A 98 8.31 19.52 -27.75
CA ILE A 98 7.15 18.70 -27.38
C ILE A 98 6.61 17.98 -28.63
N ASN A 99 6.45 16.66 -28.55
CA ASN A 99 5.71 15.86 -29.53
C ASN A 99 4.51 15.21 -28.84
N THR A 100 3.30 15.71 -29.10
CA THR A 100 2.06 15.22 -28.49
C THR A 100 1.41 14.11 -29.32
N GLY A 101 2.09 12.96 -29.46
CA GLY A 101 1.52 11.74 -30.06
C GLY A 101 0.64 10.93 -29.09
N GLY A 102 -0.14 11.60 -28.24
CA GLY A 102 -0.65 11.03 -26.99
C GLY A 102 -1.77 10.01 -27.14
N ARG A 103 -1.58 8.80 -26.58
CA ARG A 103 -2.65 7.84 -26.26
C ARG A 103 -3.13 8.09 -24.83
N LYS A 104 -4.41 8.40 -24.65
CA LYS A 104 -5.00 8.50 -23.30
C LYS A 104 -5.15 7.10 -22.72
N THR A 105 -4.57 6.86 -21.54
CA THR A 105 -4.75 5.62 -20.77
C THR A 105 -5.38 5.96 -19.43
N ASN A 106 -6.49 5.31 -19.12
CA ASN A 106 -7.22 5.55 -17.88
C ASN A 106 -6.56 4.73 -16.76
N SER A 107 -5.58 5.32 -16.08
CA SER A 107 -5.09 4.77 -14.82
C SER A 107 -5.96 5.35 -13.70
N PHE A 108 -6.60 4.48 -12.92
CA PHE A 108 -7.56 4.84 -11.87
C PHE A 108 -6.99 5.76 -10.78
N HIS A 109 -5.66 5.86 -10.66
CA HIS A 109 -5.00 6.74 -9.69
C HIS A 109 -4.54 8.09 -10.27
N SER A 110 -4.74 8.34 -11.57
CA SER A 110 -4.27 9.56 -12.24
C SER A 110 -5.39 10.56 -12.55
N PHE A 111 -6.65 10.11 -12.60
CA PHE A 111 -7.79 10.98 -12.86
C PHE A 111 -8.71 10.99 -11.65
N PRO A 112 -8.92 12.14 -10.97
CA PRO A 112 -9.94 12.23 -9.95
C PRO A 112 -11.31 11.95 -10.59
N HIS A 113 -12.11 11.10 -9.95
CA HIS A 113 -13.51 10.94 -10.32
C HIS A 113 -14.20 12.31 -10.24
N PRO A 114 -15.00 12.71 -11.23
CA PRO A 114 -15.80 13.92 -11.11
C PRO A 114 -16.75 13.75 -9.92
N GLU A 115 -16.65 14.63 -8.93
CA GLU A 115 -17.65 14.74 -7.88
C GLU A 115 -19.00 15.10 -8.53
N SER A 116 -20.02 14.26 -8.32
CA SER A 116 -21.40 14.45 -8.78
C SER A 116 -22.23 15.22 -7.77
#